data_AF-A0A659UM81-F1
#
_entry.id   AF-A0A659UM81-F1
#
_cell.length_a   1.000
_cell.length_b   1.000
_cell.length_c   1.000
_cell.angle_alpha   90.00
_cell.angle_beta   90.00
_cell.angle_gamma   90.00
#
_symmetry.space_group_name_H-M   'P 1'
#
loop_
_entity.id
_entity.type
_entity.pdbx_description
1 polymer ?
#
loop_
_entity_poly.entity_id
_entity_poly.type
_entity_poly.pdbx_seq_one_letter_code
_entity_poly.pdbx_strand_id
1 'polypeptide(L)'
;GEDAGFEFMKKLQDNNVGPSASTGKLTALVNKGELHVANGDLQMNMSQMTDNPNIKVFWPAGPDGSRSTFALPYEIGLVTGAPNGDNGKKLIEFLLSKEAQSTVSSVALGLPARKDVKPDDANFGKLQDAMK
;
A
#
# COMPACT_ATOMS: atom_id res chain seq x y z
N GLY A 1 20.31 3.48 -10.58
CA GLY A 1 20.58 4.91 -10.30
C GLY A 1 19.52 5.76 -10.95
N GLU A 2 19.47 7.05 -10.62
CA GLU A 2 18.45 8.01 -11.09
C GLU A 2 18.30 8.00 -12.62
N ASP A 3 19.40 8.17 -13.37
CA ASP A 3 19.39 8.20 -14.84
C ASP A 3 18.77 6.94 -15.46
N ALA A 4 19.15 5.77 -14.96
CA ALA A 4 18.60 4.50 -15.44
C ALA A 4 17.10 4.37 -15.15
N GLY A 5 16.63 4.96 -14.03
CA GLY A 5 15.22 5.03 -13.71
C GLY A 5 14.45 5.91 -14.69
N PHE A 6 14.95 7.10 -15.01
CA PHE A 6 14.33 7.98 -16.00
C PHE A 6 14.34 7.38 -17.41
N GLU A 7 15.42 6.71 -17.82
CA GLU A 7 15.47 5.99 -19.09
C GLU A 7 14.45 4.84 -19.17
N PHE A 8 14.23 4.11 -18.08
CA PHE A 8 13.14 3.13 -18.00
C PHE A 8 11.77 3.79 -18.13
N MET A 9 11.52 4.88 -17.39
CA MET A 9 10.23 5.60 -17.45
C MET A 9 9.96 6.17 -18.85
N LYS A 10 10.99 6.66 -19.55
CA LYS A 10 10.88 7.17 -20.92
C LYS A 10 10.41 6.08 -21.89
N LYS A 11 10.96 4.86 -21.78
CA LYS A 11 10.51 3.71 -22.59
C LYS A 11 9.12 3.24 -22.20
N LEU A 12 8.80 3.26 -20.90
CA LEU A 12 7.47 2.89 -20.42
C LEU A 12 6.39 3.87 -20.90
N GLN A 13 6.75 5.14 -21.12
CA GLN A 13 5.83 6.17 -21.57
C GLN A 13 5.23 5.88 -22.96
N ASP A 14 5.93 5.14 -23.82
CA ASP A 14 5.39 4.70 -25.13
C ASP A 14 4.14 3.82 -24.99
N ASN A 15 4.00 3.13 -23.85
CA ASN A 15 2.83 2.30 -23.52
C ASN A 15 1.84 3.00 -22.58
N ASN A 16 2.21 4.15 -21.99
CA ASN A 16 1.39 4.82 -21.00
C ASN A 16 0.27 5.62 -21.68
N VAL A 17 -0.98 5.29 -21.37
CA VAL A 17 -2.17 5.96 -21.95
C VAL A 17 -2.21 7.46 -21.64
N GLY A 18 -1.61 7.89 -20.52
CA GLY A 18 -1.47 9.30 -20.19
C GLY A 18 -1.56 9.60 -18.69
N PRO A 19 -1.52 10.89 -18.32
CA PRO A 19 -1.59 11.29 -16.91
C PRO A 19 -2.96 11.00 -16.31
N SER A 20 -2.96 10.62 -15.04
CA SER A 20 -4.17 10.43 -14.24
C SER A 20 -4.07 11.22 -12.94
N ALA A 21 -5.09 12.03 -12.63
CA ALA A 21 -5.14 12.80 -11.40
C ALA A 21 -5.32 11.95 -10.12
N SER A 22 -5.72 10.68 -10.25
CA SER A 22 -5.84 9.76 -9.12
C SER A 22 -5.59 8.31 -9.54
N THR A 23 -4.99 7.54 -8.65
CA THR A 23 -4.68 6.12 -8.86
C THR A 23 -5.91 5.23 -8.66
N GLY A 24 -6.78 5.57 -7.69
CA GLY A 24 -7.92 4.72 -7.31
C GLY A 24 -8.94 4.45 -8.43
N LYS A 25 -9.06 5.34 -9.43
CA LYS A 25 -9.95 5.10 -10.58
C LYS A 25 -9.40 4.07 -11.57
N LEU A 26 -8.08 3.84 -11.57
CA LEU A 26 -7.43 2.97 -12.54
C LEU A 26 -7.80 1.50 -12.34
N THR A 27 -8.07 1.09 -11.10
CA THR A 27 -8.51 -0.28 -10.78
C THR A 27 -9.76 -0.70 -11.57
N ALA A 28 -10.74 0.21 -11.69
CA ALA A 28 -11.96 -0.07 -12.45
C ALA A 28 -11.70 -0.17 -13.96
N LEU A 29 -10.74 0.61 -14.50
CA LEU A 29 -10.32 0.53 -15.90
C LEU A 29 -9.64 -0.82 -16.18
N VAL A 30 -8.80 -1.30 -15.26
CA VAL A 30 -8.19 -2.63 -15.37
C VAL A 30 -9.25 -3.71 -15.29
N ASN A 31 -10.19 -3.60 -14.34
CA ASN A 31 -11.28 -4.56 -14.18
C ASN A 31 -12.15 -4.72 -15.43
N LYS A 32 -12.33 -3.62 -16.20
CA LYS A 32 -13.09 -3.59 -17.45
C LYS A 32 -12.26 -3.96 -18.68
N GLY A 33 -10.94 -4.14 -18.53
CA GLY A 33 -10.02 -4.41 -19.63
C GLY A 33 -9.70 -3.18 -20.50
N GLU A 34 -10.08 -1.97 -20.07
CA GLU A 34 -9.70 -0.71 -20.74
C GLU A 34 -8.20 -0.43 -20.54
N LEU A 35 -7.65 -0.89 -19.42
CA LEU A 35 -6.21 -1.03 -19.17
C LEU A 35 -5.92 -2.50 -18.82
N HIS A 36 -4.69 -2.96 -19.05
CA HIS A 36 -4.27 -4.30 -18.58
C HIS A 36 -3.45 -4.23 -17.28
N VAL A 37 -2.74 -3.13 -17.08
CA VAL A 37 -1.88 -2.90 -15.91
C VAL A 37 -2.03 -1.45 -15.47
N ALA A 38 -2.06 -1.24 -14.16
CA ALA A 38 -2.01 0.08 -13.54
C ALA A 38 -1.20 0.00 -12.24
N ASN A 39 -0.68 1.15 -11.78
CA ASN A 39 -0.10 1.24 -10.45
C ASN A 39 -1.19 1.35 -9.37
N GLY A 40 -0.76 1.22 -8.12
CA GLY A 40 -1.59 1.31 -6.92
C GLY A 40 -0.73 1.19 -5.67
N ASP A 41 -1.38 1.32 -4.51
CA ASP A 41 -0.82 0.93 -3.23
C ASP A 41 -1.59 -0.30 -2.70
N LEU A 42 -0.91 -1.09 -1.87
CA LEU A 42 -1.42 -2.38 -1.42
C LEU A 42 -2.77 -2.23 -0.68
N GLN A 43 -2.85 -1.33 0.29
CA GLN A 43 -4.06 -1.18 1.11
C GLN A 43 -5.28 -0.81 0.24
N MET A 44 -5.14 0.18 -0.64
CA MET A 44 -6.19 0.59 -1.55
C MET A 44 -6.59 -0.55 -2.48
N ASN A 45 -5.64 -1.20 -3.15
CA ASN A 45 -5.98 -2.25 -4.11
C ASN A 45 -6.64 -3.46 -3.44
N MET A 46 -6.18 -3.87 -2.26
CA MET A 46 -6.81 -4.96 -1.52
C MET A 46 -8.25 -4.64 -1.12
N SER A 47 -8.56 -3.38 -0.76
CA SER A 47 -9.94 -2.96 -0.49
C SER A 47 -10.82 -3.01 -1.74
N GLN A 48 -10.28 -2.60 -2.88
CA GLN A 48 -11.02 -2.48 -4.15
C GLN A 48 -11.28 -3.82 -4.84
N MET A 49 -10.49 -4.87 -4.54
CA MET A 49 -10.66 -6.20 -5.14
C MET A 49 -12.03 -6.83 -4.88
N THR A 50 -12.73 -6.42 -3.80
CA THR A 50 -14.10 -6.89 -3.51
C THR A 50 -15.07 -6.50 -4.63
N ASP A 51 -14.93 -5.28 -5.17
CA ASP A 51 -15.81 -4.72 -6.21
C ASP A 51 -15.21 -4.84 -7.62
N ASN A 52 -13.97 -5.31 -7.73
CA ASN A 52 -13.21 -5.42 -8.98
C ASN A 52 -12.66 -6.85 -9.13
N PRO A 53 -13.52 -7.86 -9.39
CA PRO A 53 -13.14 -9.27 -9.31
C PRO A 53 -12.15 -9.73 -10.39
N ASN A 54 -11.96 -8.95 -11.46
CA ASN A 54 -11.07 -9.30 -12.56
C ASN A 54 -9.62 -8.84 -12.34
N ILE A 55 -9.31 -8.18 -11.23
CA ILE A 55 -7.96 -7.68 -10.95
C ILE A 55 -7.20 -8.59 -9.98
N LYS A 56 -5.87 -8.55 -10.08
CA LYS A 56 -4.94 -9.16 -9.12
C LYS A 56 -3.78 -8.21 -8.88
N VAL A 57 -3.29 -8.13 -7.65
CA VAL A 57 -2.07 -7.37 -7.33
C VAL A 57 -0.86 -8.22 -7.71
N PHE A 58 0.14 -7.61 -8.33
CA PHE A 58 1.42 -8.24 -8.65
C PHE A 58 2.56 -7.22 -8.58
N TRP A 59 3.79 -7.72 -8.47
CA TRP A 59 5.01 -6.92 -8.37
C TRP A 59 5.93 -7.32 -9.53
N PRO A 60 6.33 -6.38 -10.39
CA PRO A 60 7.29 -6.70 -11.45
C PRO A 60 8.64 -7.09 -10.84
N ALA A 61 9.29 -8.07 -11.45
CA ALA A 61 10.67 -8.42 -11.11
C ALA A 61 11.64 -7.42 -11.74
N GLY A 62 12.69 -7.06 -11.00
CA GLY A 62 13.81 -6.29 -11.52
C GLY A 62 14.72 -7.11 -12.45
N PRO A 63 15.77 -6.50 -13.01
CA PRO A 63 16.73 -7.19 -13.89
C PRO A 63 17.45 -8.37 -13.24
N ASP A 64 17.50 -8.42 -11.90
CA ASP A 64 18.06 -9.52 -11.10
C ASP A 64 17.04 -10.65 -10.82
N GLY A 65 15.82 -10.52 -11.33
CA GLY A 65 14.72 -11.46 -11.07
C GLY A 65 14.03 -11.25 -9.72
N SER A 66 14.49 -10.30 -8.90
CA SER A 66 13.92 -10.02 -7.58
C SER A 66 12.71 -9.11 -7.70
N ARG A 67 11.62 -9.46 -7.01
CA ARG A 67 10.48 -8.56 -6.83
C ARG A 67 10.74 -7.65 -5.63
N SER A 68 10.45 -6.37 -5.78
CA SER A 68 10.54 -5.40 -4.70
C SER A 68 9.34 -4.46 -4.74
N THR A 69 9.09 -3.81 -3.61
CA THR A 69 8.06 -2.77 -3.50
C THR A 69 8.59 -1.60 -2.69
N PHE A 70 7.99 -0.43 -2.91
CA PHE A 70 8.34 0.77 -2.17
C PHE A 70 7.55 0.83 -0.87
N ALA A 71 8.24 1.00 0.25
CA ALA A 71 7.58 1.13 1.55
C ALA A 71 6.98 2.54 1.70
N LEU A 72 5.66 2.59 1.85
CA LEU A 72 4.87 3.81 2.06
C LEU A 72 4.08 3.71 3.38
N PRO A 73 4.75 3.75 4.56
CA PRO A 73 4.06 3.60 5.83
C PRO A 73 3.27 4.86 6.21
N TYR A 74 2.27 4.68 7.07
CA TYR A 74 1.71 5.78 7.84
C TYR A 74 2.62 6.09 9.01
N GLU A 75 3.06 7.34 9.09
CA GLU A 75 3.88 7.83 10.19
C GLU A 75 3.03 8.64 11.18
N ILE A 76 3.42 8.60 12.45
CA ILE A 76 2.77 9.36 13.51
C ILE A 76 3.81 10.12 14.32
N GLY A 77 3.52 11.38 14.63
CA GLY A 77 4.41 12.25 15.40
C GLY A 77 3.63 13.22 16.27
N LEU A 78 4.24 13.62 17.39
CA LEU A 78 3.69 14.67 18.25
C LEU A 78 4.11 16.04 17.72
N VAL A 79 3.15 16.90 17.42
CA VAL A 79 3.42 18.27 16.96
C VAL A 79 4.10 19.08 18.06
N THR A 80 5.16 19.81 17.70
CA THR A 80 5.87 20.71 18.64
C THR A 80 4.91 21.81 19.11
N GLY A 81 4.80 21.98 20.43
CA GLY A 81 3.88 22.97 21.02
C GLY A 81 2.40 22.56 20.99
N ALA A 82 2.08 21.28 20.77
CA ALA A 82 0.70 20.80 20.79
C ALA A 82 -0.02 21.20 22.10
N PRO A 83 -1.22 21.81 22.02
CA PRO A 83 -1.94 22.32 23.20
C PRO A 83 -2.36 21.21 24.18
N ASN A 84 -2.39 19.96 23.72
CA ASN A 84 -2.72 18.77 24.49
C ASN A 84 -1.60 17.72 24.39
N GLY A 85 -0.34 18.14 24.59
CA GLY A 85 0.84 17.29 24.38
C GLY A 85 0.78 15.94 25.10
N ASP A 86 0.35 15.92 26.36
CA ASP A 86 0.28 14.68 27.15
C ASP A 86 -0.81 13.72 26.65
N ASN A 87 -1.96 14.23 26.21
CA ASN A 87 -2.99 13.40 25.60
C ASN A 87 -2.55 12.90 24.22
N GLY A 88 -1.81 13.72 23.45
CA GLY A 88 -1.21 13.31 22.19
C GLY A 88 -0.24 12.14 22.38
N LYS A 89 0.63 12.19 23.40
CA LYS A 89 1.53 11.07 23.74
C LYS A 89 0.75 9.80 24.06
N LYS A 90 -0.27 9.88 24.91
CA LYS A 90 -1.13 8.73 25.27
C LYS A 90 -1.81 8.11 24.04
N LEU A 91 -2.27 8.93 23.09
CA LEU A 91 -2.86 8.44 21.86
C LEU A 91 -1.83 7.71 20.99
N ILE A 92 -0.63 8.27 20.84
CA ILE A 92 0.47 7.63 20.10
C ILE A 92 0.84 6.29 20.74
N GLU A 93 0.99 6.26 22.07
CA GLU A 93 1.27 5.04 22.83
C GLU A 93 0.18 3.98 22.65
N PHE A 94 -1.10 4.40 22.68
CA PHE A 94 -2.22 3.50 22.42
C PHE A 94 -2.20 2.95 20.99
N LEU A 95 -2.04 3.78 19.97
CA LEU A 95 -2.01 3.35 18.57
C LEU A 95 -0.82 2.42 18.28
N LEU A 96 0.30 2.58 18.97
CA LEU A 96 1.48 1.71 18.89
C LEU A 96 1.45 0.54 19.90
N SER A 97 0.38 0.41 20.69
CA SER A 97 0.22 -0.71 21.59
C SER A 97 0.07 -2.02 20.82
N LYS A 98 0.39 -3.15 21.46
CA LYS A 98 0.21 -4.47 20.85
C LYS A 98 -1.26 -4.73 20.50
N GLU A 99 -2.18 -4.30 21.37
CA GLU A 99 -3.61 -4.47 21.21
C GLU A 99 -4.13 -3.72 19.97
N ALA A 100 -3.87 -2.42 19.86
CA ALA A 100 -4.30 -1.63 18.70
C ALA A 100 -3.63 -2.12 17.40
N GLN A 101 -2.34 -2.43 17.43
CA GLN A 101 -1.64 -2.93 16.26
C GLN A 101 -2.17 -4.29 15.77
N SER A 102 -2.75 -5.10 16.66
CA SER A 102 -3.33 -6.41 16.30
C SER A 102 -4.63 -6.30 15.50
N THR A 103 -5.25 -5.11 15.41
CA THR A 103 -6.51 -4.89 14.68
C THR A 103 -6.33 -4.15 13.35
N VAL A 104 -5.11 -3.74 13.00
CA VAL A 104 -4.84 -2.88 11.82
C VAL A 104 -5.30 -3.52 10.50
N SER A 105 -5.04 -4.82 10.30
CA SER A 105 -5.45 -5.55 9.10
C SER A 105 -6.97 -5.75 9.01
N SER A 106 -7.63 -6.02 10.13
CA SER A 106 -9.07 -6.25 10.14
C SER A 106 -9.88 -4.96 9.98
N VAL A 107 -9.45 -3.87 10.63
CA VAL A 107 -10.15 -2.58 10.63
C VAL A 107 -9.81 -1.74 9.40
N ALA A 108 -8.55 -1.76 8.96
CA ALA A 108 -8.04 -0.80 7.97
C ALA A 108 -7.39 -1.44 6.75
N LEU A 109 -7.33 -2.77 6.63
CA LEU A 109 -6.60 -3.47 5.55
C LEU A 109 -5.11 -3.08 5.47
N GLY A 110 -4.54 -2.66 6.60
CA GLY A 110 -3.12 -2.31 6.71
C GLY A 110 -2.26 -3.43 7.29
N LEU A 111 -0.95 -3.20 7.34
CA LEU A 111 0.00 -4.06 8.04
C LEU A 111 0.44 -3.39 9.36
N PRO A 112 0.57 -4.15 10.46
CA PRO A 112 1.08 -3.61 11.72
C PRO A 112 2.54 -3.17 11.58
N ALA A 113 2.91 -2.07 12.24
CA ALA A 113 4.30 -1.61 12.33
C ALA A 113 5.13 -2.44 13.32
N ARG A 114 4.46 -3.15 14.24
CA ARG A 114 5.10 -3.99 15.26
C ARG A 114 5.47 -5.37 14.73
N LYS A 115 6.75 -5.75 14.88
CA LYS A 115 7.26 -7.07 14.48
C LYS A 115 6.79 -8.23 15.37
N ASP A 116 6.37 -7.94 16.60
CA ASP A 116 5.84 -8.90 17.57
C ASP A 116 4.31 -9.09 17.49
N VAL A 117 3.68 -8.46 16.49
CA VAL A 117 2.25 -8.58 16.18
C VAL A 117 2.09 -9.39 14.90
N LYS A 118 1.26 -10.43 14.98
CA LYS A 118 0.88 -11.28 13.85
C LYS A 118 -0.64 -11.44 13.90
N PRO A 119 -1.40 -10.58 13.21
CA PRO A 119 -2.84 -10.75 13.11
C PRO A 119 -3.17 -12.09 12.45
N ASP A 120 -4.31 -12.67 12.80
CA ASP A 120 -4.80 -13.96 12.29
C ASP A 120 -6.08 -13.83 11.46
N ASP A 121 -6.50 -12.59 11.18
CA ASP A 121 -7.68 -12.31 10.36
C ASP A 121 -7.42 -12.58 8.86
N ALA A 122 -8.52 -12.80 8.13
CA ALA A 122 -8.47 -13.14 6.71
C ALA A 122 -7.81 -12.04 5.84
N ASN A 123 -7.88 -10.77 6.24
CA ASN A 123 -7.26 -9.69 5.48
C ASN A 123 -5.74 -9.75 5.59
N PHE A 124 -5.20 -10.04 6.79
CA PHE A 124 -3.76 -10.22 6.96
C PHE A 124 -3.21 -11.36 6.10
N GLY A 125 -3.92 -12.49 6.02
CA GLY A 125 -3.56 -13.60 5.13
C GLY A 125 -3.49 -13.16 3.66
N LYS A 126 -4.52 -12.45 3.18
CA LYS A 126 -4.55 -11.91 1.80
C LYS A 126 -3.43 -10.91 1.52
N LEU A 127 -3.12 -10.02 2.48
CA LEU A 127 -2.02 -9.06 2.37
C LEU A 127 -0.67 -9.76 2.25
N GLN A 128 -0.44 -10.80 3.06
CA GLN A 128 0.79 -11.60 3.01
C GLN A 128 0.92 -12.35 1.68
N ASP A 129 -0.18 -12.92 1.17
CA ASP A 129 -0.17 -13.60 -0.12
C ASP A 129 0.11 -12.66 -1.28
N ALA A 130 -0.41 -11.44 -1.22
CA ALA A 130 -0.13 -10.42 -2.22
C ALA A 130 1.37 -10.06 -2.19
N MET A 131 1.98 -9.92 -1.00
CA MET A 131 3.39 -9.56 -0.87
C MET A 131 4.42 -10.65 -1.26
N LYS A 132 3.97 -11.86 -1.62
CA LYS A 132 4.85 -12.97 -2.02
C LYS A 132 5.36 -12.83 -3.45
#